data_AF-A0A0F9PFF8-F1
#
_entry.id   AF-A0A0F9PFF8-F1
#
_cell.length_a   1.000
_cell.length_b   1.000
_cell.length_c   1.000
_cell.angle_alpha   90.00
_cell.angle_beta   90.00
_cell.angle_gamma   90.00
#
_symmetry.space_group_name_H-M   'P 1'
#
loop_
_entity.id
_entity.type
_entity.pdbx_description
1 polymer ?
#
loop_
_entity_poly.entity_id
_entity_poly.type
_entity_poly.pdbx_seq_one_letter_code
_entity_poly.pdbx_strand_id
1 'polypeptide(L)'
;MNLDFSRYDAFHRNMEKYRLHYLLNLTPATPNYYLQRGISFHLMLEHHSKGRSGAEIELLVKREVQDLKAIAAAKRMFAHWLQRYNPSGPIILAAEPEFLQQLPNSPHSICGKIDQILEIDGRQWVGEVKTTNSRNTFAKISTQWQTRKQAEFELIGAQALGYKPLGLLVRTVVESSPPVIWELVVKRTEYQLELMRLAIHQTCEMIEFMRRTFGIDQPWPHSENSWPCMNKEKCEYGKICGISRPEQDTSGFKQREEHLAILRPAPH
;
A
#
# COMPACT_ATOMS: atom_id res chain seq x y z
N MET A 1 10.22 13.50 -10.67
CA MET A 1 10.13 12.26 -9.84
C MET A 1 8.67 11.88 -9.69
N ASN A 2 8.34 10.59 -9.76
CA ASN A 2 7.00 10.07 -9.47
C ASN A 2 6.98 9.49 -8.05
N LEU A 3 6.03 9.90 -7.21
CA LEU A 3 5.92 9.45 -5.82
C LEU A 3 4.57 8.77 -5.59
N ASP A 4 4.60 7.55 -5.08
CA ASP A 4 3.42 6.83 -4.56
C ASP A 4 3.33 6.92 -3.03
N PHE A 5 2.19 6.51 -2.48
CA PHE A 5 1.99 6.54 -1.03
C PHE A 5 2.99 5.66 -0.26
N SER A 6 3.32 4.48 -0.79
CA SER A 6 4.22 3.52 -0.14
C SER A 6 5.65 4.08 0.01
N ARG A 7 6.11 4.83 -0.99
CA ARG A 7 7.37 5.58 -1.00
C ARG A 7 7.32 6.76 -0.04
N TYR A 8 6.24 7.54 -0.08
CA TYR A 8 6.01 8.65 0.84
C TYR A 8 6.04 8.18 2.31
N ASP A 9 5.26 7.16 2.65
CA ASP A 9 5.16 6.61 4.01
C ASP A 9 6.50 5.99 4.46
N ALA A 10 7.21 5.30 3.56
CA ALA A 10 8.53 4.77 3.90
C ALA A 10 9.55 5.87 4.22
N PHE A 11 9.61 6.93 3.40
CA PHE A 11 10.54 8.03 3.60
C PHE A 11 10.31 8.75 4.93
N HIS A 12 9.06 9.10 5.24
CA HIS A 12 8.70 9.81 6.48
C HIS A 12 8.82 8.96 7.74
N ARG A 13 8.66 7.63 7.64
CA ARG A 13 8.92 6.75 8.78
C ARG A 13 10.40 6.60 9.04
N ASN A 14 11.18 6.36 7.98
CA ASN A 14 12.61 6.18 8.05
C ASN A 14 13.25 6.31 6.66
N MET A 15 14.02 7.38 6.47
CA MET A 15 14.68 7.69 5.21
C MET A 15 15.65 6.58 4.75
N GLU A 16 16.30 5.88 5.67
CA GLU A 16 17.16 4.74 5.36
C GLU A 16 16.36 3.53 4.86
N LYS A 17 15.18 3.25 5.44
CA LYS A 17 14.26 2.24 4.89
C LYS A 17 13.87 2.59 3.45
N TYR A 18 13.60 3.85 3.17
CA TYR A 18 13.30 4.29 1.80
C TYR A 18 14.48 4.00 0.87
N ARG A 19 15.72 4.36 1.25
CA ARG A 19 16.93 4.08 0.48
C ARG A 19 17.09 2.59 0.20
N LEU A 20 17.07 1.76 1.24
CA LEU A 20 17.23 0.31 1.14
C LEU A 20 16.16 -0.31 0.22
N HIS A 21 14.90 0.09 0.41
CA HIS A 21 13.79 -0.57 -0.29
C HIS A 21 13.55 -0.05 -1.71
N TYR A 22 13.70 1.24 -1.96
CA TYR A 22 13.30 1.86 -3.24
C TYR A 22 14.48 2.39 -4.07
N LEU A 23 15.65 2.61 -3.49
CA LEU A 23 16.85 3.01 -4.24
C LEU A 23 17.80 1.83 -4.47
N LEU A 24 17.95 0.96 -3.49
CA LEU A 24 18.74 -0.28 -3.60
C LEU A 24 17.89 -1.52 -3.94
N ASN A 25 16.57 -1.37 -4.04
CA ASN A 25 15.63 -2.45 -4.38
C ASN A 25 15.77 -3.69 -3.49
N LEU A 26 16.09 -3.53 -2.21
CA LEU A 26 16.20 -4.65 -1.27
C LEU A 26 14.87 -4.85 -0.55
N THR A 27 14.31 -6.06 -0.61
CA THR A 27 13.14 -6.45 0.17
C THR A 27 13.40 -7.78 0.88
N PRO A 28 12.84 -8.02 2.09
CA PRO A 28 12.96 -9.32 2.74
C PRO A 28 12.49 -10.45 1.82
N ALA A 29 13.27 -11.53 1.76
CA ALA A 29 12.96 -12.68 0.91
C ALA A 29 11.68 -13.40 1.34
N THR A 30 11.42 -13.43 2.65
CA THR A 30 10.23 -14.06 3.25
C THR A 30 9.34 -12.99 3.89
N PRO A 31 8.21 -12.64 3.27
CA PRO A 31 7.23 -11.73 3.86
C PRO A 31 6.65 -12.30 5.16
N ASN A 32 6.32 -11.43 6.11
CA ASN A 32 5.69 -11.87 7.37
C ASN A 32 4.24 -12.37 7.14
N TYR A 33 3.72 -13.11 8.13
CA TYR A 33 2.35 -13.65 8.13
C TYR A 33 1.28 -12.64 7.73
N TYR A 34 1.30 -11.43 8.30
CA TYR A 34 0.25 -10.43 8.09
C TYR A 34 0.24 -9.92 6.64
N LEU A 35 1.41 -9.73 6.05
CA LEU A 35 1.55 -9.33 4.66
C LEU A 35 1.09 -10.45 3.72
N GLN A 36 1.51 -11.70 3.96
CA GLN A 36 1.07 -12.86 3.18
C GLN A 36 -0.45 -13.08 3.25
N ARG A 37 -1.07 -12.87 4.41
CA ARG A 37 -2.53 -12.93 4.59
C ARG A 37 -3.24 -11.83 3.80
N GLY A 38 -2.70 -10.61 3.84
CA GLY A 38 -3.20 -9.49 3.05
C GLY A 38 -3.15 -9.79 1.55
N ILE A 39 -1.98 -10.17 1.04
CA ILE A 39 -1.77 -10.54 -0.38
C ILE A 39 -2.75 -11.65 -0.81
N SER A 40 -2.85 -12.72 -0.02
CA SER A 40 -3.77 -13.82 -0.29
C SER A 40 -5.22 -13.34 -0.44
N PHE A 41 -5.65 -12.44 0.45
CA PHE A 41 -7.02 -11.91 0.43
C PHE A 41 -7.28 -11.00 -0.78
N HIS A 42 -6.35 -10.12 -1.13
CA HIS A 42 -6.47 -9.26 -2.32
C HIS A 42 -6.48 -10.09 -3.62
N LEU A 43 -5.61 -11.09 -3.75
CA LEU A 43 -5.59 -12.00 -4.90
C LEU A 43 -6.92 -12.76 -5.05
N MET A 44 -7.52 -13.20 -3.94
CA MET A 44 -8.84 -13.83 -3.98
C MET A 44 -9.92 -12.88 -4.50
N LEU A 45 -9.94 -11.63 -4.02
CA LEU A 45 -10.89 -10.62 -4.50
C LEU A 45 -10.68 -10.30 -5.98
N GLU A 46 -9.44 -10.08 -6.39
CA GLU A 46 -9.08 -9.76 -7.77
C GLU A 46 -9.53 -10.87 -8.72
N HIS A 47 -9.13 -12.11 -8.46
CA HIS A 47 -9.47 -13.22 -9.33
C HIS A 47 -10.97 -13.55 -9.32
N HIS A 48 -11.65 -13.40 -8.18
CA HIS A 48 -13.10 -13.51 -8.12
C HIS A 48 -13.80 -12.44 -8.99
N SER A 49 -13.34 -11.18 -8.92
CA SER A 49 -13.90 -10.10 -9.76
C SER A 49 -13.69 -10.36 -11.27
N LYS A 50 -12.65 -11.12 -11.63
CA LYS A 50 -12.37 -11.59 -13.00
C LYS A 50 -13.16 -12.85 -13.38
N GLY A 51 -14.11 -13.30 -12.56
CA GLY A 51 -14.96 -14.46 -12.83
C GLY A 51 -14.27 -15.82 -12.69
N ARG A 52 -13.10 -15.89 -12.03
CA ARG A 52 -12.38 -17.16 -11.83
C ARG A 52 -13.13 -18.07 -10.85
N SER A 53 -13.04 -19.37 -11.08
CA SER A 53 -13.59 -20.37 -10.16
C SER A 53 -12.78 -20.46 -8.86
N GLY A 54 -13.40 -20.93 -7.77
CA GLY A 54 -12.72 -21.07 -6.48
C GLY A 54 -11.45 -21.93 -6.53
N ALA A 55 -11.45 -22.99 -7.36
CA ALA A 55 -10.29 -23.87 -7.53
C ALA A 55 -9.13 -23.16 -8.26
N GLU A 56 -9.42 -22.37 -9.31
CA GLU A 56 -8.42 -21.56 -9.99
C GLU A 56 -7.83 -20.49 -9.06
N ILE A 57 -8.68 -19.81 -8.28
CA ILE A 57 -8.25 -18.79 -7.30
C ILE A 57 -7.27 -19.41 -6.31
N GLU A 58 -7.60 -20.58 -5.75
CA GLU A 58 -6.73 -21.26 -4.79
C GLU A 58 -5.36 -21.60 -5.39
N LEU A 59 -5.33 -22.08 -6.63
CA LEU A 59 -4.09 -22.42 -7.31
C LEU A 59 -3.23 -21.19 -7.58
N LEU A 60 -3.83 -20.07 -7.99
CA LEU A 60 -3.14 -18.80 -8.23
C LEU A 60 -2.57 -18.20 -6.94
N VAL A 61 -3.35 -18.20 -5.85
CA VAL A 61 -2.88 -17.73 -4.54
C VAL A 61 -1.68 -18.54 -4.04
N LYS A 62 -1.69 -19.87 -4.20
CA LYS A 62 -0.59 -20.75 -3.77
C LYS A 62 0.70 -20.57 -4.59
N ARG A 63 0.65 -19.95 -5.77
CA ARG A 63 1.85 -19.61 -6.55
C ARG A 63 2.57 -18.39 -5.98
N GLU A 64 1.80 -17.43 -5.45
CA GLU A 64 2.32 -16.15 -4.94
C GLU A 64 2.60 -16.19 -3.43
N VAL A 65 1.88 -17.03 -2.68
CA VAL A 65 1.94 -17.09 -1.22
C VAL A 65 2.28 -18.50 -0.76
N GLN A 66 3.29 -18.60 0.11
CA GLN A 66 3.78 -19.89 0.60
C GLN A 66 3.22 -20.27 1.98
N ASP A 67 2.82 -19.28 2.80
CA ASP A 67 2.29 -19.53 4.15
C ASP A 67 0.84 -20.07 4.09
N LEU A 68 0.70 -21.39 4.28
CA LEU A 68 -0.60 -22.08 4.28
C LEU A 68 -1.56 -21.56 5.36
N LYS A 69 -1.04 -21.10 6.50
CA LYS A 69 -1.86 -20.54 7.58
C LYS A 69 -2.42 -19.19 7.15
N ALA A 70 -1.62 -18.36 6.50
CA ALA A 70 -2.03 -17.07 5.97
C ALA A 70 -3.12 -17.24 4.88
N ILE A 71 -2.92 -18.20 3.96
CA ILE A 71 -3.91 -18.54 2.93
C ILE A 71 -5.23 -19.00 3.59
N ALA A 72 -5.16 -19.92 4.56
CA ALA A 72 -6.35 -20.42 5.23
C ALA A 72 -7.12 -19.32 5.98
N ALA A 73 -6.42 -18.38 6.62
CA ALA A 73 -7.04 -17.21 7.24
C ALA A 73 -7.73 -16.31 6.21
N ALA A 74 -7.03 -15.99 5.11
CA ALA A 74 -7.59 -15.21 4.02
C ALA A 74 -8.84 -15.87 3.41
N LYS A 75 -8.85 -17.19 3.22
CA LYS A 75 -10.04 -17.92 2.74
C LYS A 75 -11.26 -17.74 3.64
N ARG A 76 -11.09 -17.82 4.96
CA ARG A 76 -12.21 -17.59 5.91
C ARG A 76 -12.74 -16.17 5.83
N MET A 77 -11.83 -15.20 5.75
CA MET A 77 -12.17 -13.78 5.59
C MET A 77 -12.89 -13.54 4.27
N PHE A 78 -12.44 -14.17 3.18
CA PHE A 78 -13.01 -14.06 1.85
C PHE A 78 -14.41 -14.69 1.75
N ALA A 79 -14.61 -15.87 2.36
CA ALA A 79 -15.94 -16.46 2.45
C ALA A 79 -16.94 -15.51 3.16
N HIS A 80 -16.52 -14.87 4.24
CA HIS A 80 -17.35 -13.88 4.94
C HIS A 80 -17.58 -12.61 4.13
N TRP A 81 -16.57 -12.15 3.36
CA TRP A 81 -16.72 -11.04 2.41
C TRP A 81 -17.80 -11.32 1.37
N LEU A 82 -17.78 -12.51 0.76
CA LEU A 82 -18.77 -12.90 -0.25
C LEU A 82 -20.18 -12.93 0.32
N GLN A 83 -20.37 -13.42 1.55
CA GLN A 83 -21.68 -13.40 2.21
C GLN A 83 -22.25 -11.98 2.38
N ARG A 84 -21.37 -10.98 2.59
CA ARG A 84 -21.78 -9.59 2.83
C ARG A 84 -22.05 -8.81 1.54
N TYR A 85 -21.25 -9.03 0.49
CA TYR A 85 -21.21 -8.17 -0.70
C TYR A 85 -21.52 -8.89 -2.02
N ASN A 86 -21.81 -10.19 -2.02
CA ASN A 86 -22.21 -10.90 -3.22
C ASN A 86 -23.65 -11.45 -3.07
N PRO A 87 -24.63 -11.04 -3.90
CA PRO A 87 -24.55 -10.09 -5.01
C PRO A 87 -24.80 -8.62 -4.63
N SER A 88 -25.22 -8.34 -3.39
CA SER A 88 -25.75 -7.03 -2.97
C SER A 88 -24.69 -5.96 -2.67
N GLY A 89 -23.48 -6.10 -3.20
CA GLY A 89 -22.37 -5.18 -2.95
C GLY A 89 -22.45 -3.90 -3.80
N PRO A 90 -21.56 -2.93 -3.54
CA PRO A 90 -21.37 -1.77 -4.41
C PRO A 90 -21.07 -2.16 -5.85
N ILE A 91 -21.53 -1.35 -6.81
CA ILE A 91 -21.14 -1.51 -8.21
C ILE A 91 -19.66 -1.10 -8.33
N ILE A 92 -18.83 -1.95 -8.93
CA ILE A 92 -17.42 -1.64 -9.18
C ILE A 92 -17.31 -0.98 -10.55
N LEU A 93 -17.03 0.32 -10.58
CA LEU A 93 -16.83 1.09 -11.82
C LEU A 93 -15.46 0.84 -12.45
N ALA A 94 -14.43 0.68 -11.61
CA ALA A 94 -13.10 0.30 -12.01
C ALA A 94 -12.43 -0.47 -10.87
N ALA A 95 -11.58 -1.44 -11.20
CA ALA A 95 -10.76 -2.17 -10.24
C ALA A 95 -9.29 -2.01 -10.63
N GLU A 96 -8.45 -1.74 -9.64
CA GLU A 96 -7.01 -1.66 -9.82
C GLU A 96 -6.54 -0.60 -10.85
N PRO A 97 -7.19 0.57 -11.07
CA PRO A 97 -6.68 1.56 -12.01
C PRO A 97 -5.40 2.22 -11.47
N GLU A 98 -4.37 2.29 -12.31
CA GLU A 98 -3.17 3.10 -12.07
C GLU A 98 -3.44 4.56 -12.48
N PHE A 99 -2.85 5.51 -11.73
CA PHE A 99 -2.91 6.93 -12.05
C PHE A 99 -1.53 7.58 -12.00
N LEU A 100 -1.37 8.63 -12.80
CA LEU A 100 -0.24 9.55 -12.75
C LEU A 100 -0.78 10.96 -12.94
N GLN A 101 -0.48 11.85 -12.00
CA GLN A 101 -0.85 13.25 -12.08
C GLN A 101 0.36 14.14 -11.80
N GLN A 102 0.67 15.00 -12.76
CA GLN A 102 1.67 16.05 -12.56
C GLN A 102 1.20 17.02 -11.48
N LEU A 103 2.07 17.34 -10.52
CA LEU A 103 1.75 18.37 -9.53
C LEU A 103 1.80 19.76 -10.18
N PRO A 104 0.85 20.66 -9.90
CA PRO A 104 0.87 22.02 -10.44
C PRO A 104 2.19 22.73 -10.13
N ASN A 105 2.79 23.37 -11.14
CA ASN A 105 4.04 24.14 -11.03
C ASN A 105 5.23 23.37 -10.43
N SER A 106 5.24 22.05 -10.51
CA SER A 106 6.28 21.19 -9.96
C SER A 106 6.73 20.19 -11.02
N PRO A 107 8.03 19.81 -11.08
CA PRO A 107 8.52 18.76 -11.98
C PRO A 107 8.19 17.34 -11.47
N HIS A 108 7.59 17.23 -10.28
CA HIS A 108 7.20 15.96 -9.68
C HIS A 108 5.73 15.62 -9.89
N SER A 109 5.44 14.33 -9.80
CA SER A 109 4.11 13.77 -10.01
C SER A 109 3.72 12.87 -8.84
N ILE A 110 2.43 12.86 -8.53
CA ILE A 110 1.81 11.85 -7.69
C ILE A 110 1.38 10.67 -8.57
N CYS A 111 1.57 9.45 -8.08
CA CYS A 111 1.13 8.24 -8.77
C CYS A 111 0.65 7.19 -7.76
N GLY A 112 0.00 6.16 -8.27
CA GLY A 112 -0.48 5.06 -7.44
C GLY A 112 -1.39 4.12 -8.21
N LYS A 113 -1.94 3.17 -7.46
CA LYS A 113 -2.97 2.24 -7.93
C LYS A 113 -4.07 2.23 -6.90
N ILE A 114 -5.30 2.39 -7.36
CA ILE A 114 -6.47 2.41 -6.49
C ILE A 114 -7.06 1.01 -6.47
N ASP A 115 -7.36 0.47 -5.29
CA ASP A 115 -8.01 -0.84 -5.17
C ASP A 115 -9.30 -0.89 -6.02
N GLN A 116 -10.25 0.01 -5.76
CA GLN A 116 -11.53 0.07 -6.46
C GLN A 116 -12.09 1.49 -6.59
N ILE A 117 -12.81 1.75 -7.67
CA ILE A 117 -13.77 2.85 -7.77
C ILE A 117 -15.18 2.24 -7.71
N LEU A 118 -16.00 2.73 -6.79
CA LEU A 118 -17.31 2.19 -6.49
C LEU A 118 -18.42 3.18 -6.83
N GLU A 119 -19.59 2.66 -7.14
CA GLU A 119 -20.84 3.39 -7.16
C GLU A 119 -21.82 2.78 -6.15
N ILE A 120 -22.37 3.66 -5.29
CA ILE A 120 -23.38 3.34 -4.28
C ILE A 120 -24.45 4.43 -4.36
N ASP A 121 -25.68 4.05 -4.68
CA ASP A 121 -26.83 4.97 -4.82
C ASP A 121 -26.53 6.16 -5.76
N GLY A 122 -25.89 5.88 -6.91
CA GLY A 122 -25.51 6.88 -7.91
C GLY A 122 -24.37 7.82 -7.47
N ARG A 123 -23.68 7.52 -6.36
CA ARG A 123 -22.56 8.31 -5.84
C ARG A 123 -21.26 7.52 -5.94
N GLN A 124 -20.22 8.21 -6.38
CA GLN A 124 -18.90 7.60 -6.53
C GLN A 124 -18.12 7.63 -5.21
N TRP A 125 -17.41 6.54 -4.93
CA TRP A 125 -16.53 6.39 -3.78
C TRP A 125 -15.23 5.75 -4.24
N VAL A 126 -14.12 6.12 -3.62
CA VAL A 126 -12.94 5.27 -3.70
C VAL A 126 -13.16 4.12 -2.73
N GLY A 127 -12.98 2.89 -3.19
CA GLY A 127 -13.15 1.68 -2.40
C GLY A 127 -11.80 1.13 -2.01
N GLU A 128 -11.51 1.11 -0.71
CA GLU A 128 -10.28 0.56 -0.17
C GLU A 128 -10.59 -0.71 0.60
N VAL A 129 -9.79 -1.76 0.39
CA VAL A 129 -9.96 -3.01 1.12
C VAL A 129 -8.71 -3.30 1.93
N LYS A 130 -8.89 -3.63 3.22
CA LYS A 130 -7.78 -3.97 4.10
C LYS A 130 -8.09 -5.18 4.96
N THR A 131 -7.05 -5.89 5.36
CA THR A 131 -7.13 -6.95 6.37
C THR A 131 -6.46 -6.50 7.66
N THR A 132 -7.03 -6.90 8.80
CA THR A 132 -6.43 -6.62 10.12
C THR A 132 -6.54 -7.82 11.05
N ASN A 133 -5.75 -7.84 12.12
CA ASN A 133 -5.83 -8.87 13.15
C ASN A 133 -6.91 -8.53 14.19
N SER A 134 -7.34 -9.54 14.95
CA SER A 134 -8.37 -9.43 15.99
C SER A 134 -7.99 -8.54 17.19
N ARG A 135 -6.72 -8.14 17.34
CA ARG A 135 -6.28 -7.26 18.44
C ARG A 135 -6.49 -5.79 18.13
N ASN A 136 -6.70 -5.42 16.86
CA ASN A 136 -7.05 -4.05 16.52
C ASN A 136 -8.51 -3.78 16.86
N THR A 137 -8.85 -2.51 17.03
CA THR A 137 -10.22 -2.06 17.31
C THR A 137 -10.69 -1.14 16.19
N PHE A 138 -12.01 -1.03 16.02
CA PHE A 138 -12.61 -0.10 15.08
C PHE A 138 -12.07 1.33 15.30
N ALA A 139 -12.05 1.79 16.56
CA ALA A 139 -11.55 3.13 16.91
C ALA A 139 -10.09 3.34 16.48
N LYS A 140 -9.21 2.36 16.71
CA LYS A 140 -7.80 2.46 16.31
C LYS A 140 -7.65 2.53 14.79
N ILE A 141 -8.38 1.69 14.05
CA ILE A 141 -8.36 1.69 12.58
C ILE A 141 -8.95 3.00 12.03
N SER A 142 -10.04 3.49 12.64
CA SER A 142 -10.64 4.79 12.30
C SER A 142 -9.65 5.93 12.47
N THR A 143 -9.04 6.07 13.66
CA THR A 143 -8.04 7.10 13.91
C THR A 143 -6.86 7.00 12.96
N GLN A 144 -6.39 5.79 12.66
CA GLN A 144 -5.32 5.57 11.69
C GLN A 144 -5.69 6.11 10.30
N TRP A 145 -6.89 5.83 9.81
CA TRP A 145 -7.34 6.30 8.50
C TRP A 145 -7.67 7.80 8.46
N GLN A 146 -8.12 8.37 9.58
CA GLN A 146 -8.33 9.82 9.67
C GLN A 146 -7.02 10.61 9.71
N THR A 147 -5.93 10.00 10.16
CA THR A 147 -4.62 10.68 10.31
C THR A 147 -3.61 10.33 9.22
N ARG A 148 -3.72 9.16 8.58
CA ARG A 148 -2.83 8.77 7.48
C ARG A 148 -3.14 9.50 6.19
N LYS A 149 -2.07 9.71 5.42
CA LYS A 149 -2.08 10.39 4.11
C LYS A 149 -2.52 9.52 2.94
N GLN A 150 -2.74 8.23 3.16
CA GLN A 150 -3.14 7.30 2.10
C GLN A 150 -4.46 7.73 1.43
N ALA A 151 -5.44 8.16 2.23
CA ALA A 151 -6.72 8.61 1.72
C ALA A 151 -6.57 9.83 0.78
N GLU A 152 -5.69 10.77 1.11
CA GLU A 152 -5.39 11.90 0.24
C GLU A 152 -4.80 11.43 -1.11
N PHE A 153 -3.84 10.48 -1.12
CA PHE A 153 -3.27 9.94 -2.36
C PHE A 153 -4.33 9.31 -3.27
N GLU A 154 -5.20 8.48 -2.69
CA GLU A 154 -6.23 7.76 -3.44
C GLU A 154 -7.33 8.68 -3.97
N LEU A 155 -7.73 9.69 -3.19
CA LEU A 155 -8.72 10.68 -3.62
C LEU A 155 -8.17 11.57 -4.74
N ILE A 156 -6.92 12.04 -4.61
CA ILE A 156 -6.24 12.79 -5.67
C ILE A 156 -6.13 11.95 -6.95
N GLY A 157 -5.74 10.68 -6.81
CA GLY A 157 -5.64 9.76 -7.94
C GLY A 157 -6.98 9.51 -8.63
N ALA A 158 -8.06 9.31 -7.88
CA ALA A 158 -9.38 9.14 -8.45
C ALA A 158 -9.86 10.39 -9.20
N GLN A 159 -9.61 11.59 -8.63
CA GLN A 159 -9.89 12.86 -9.31
C GLN A 159 -9.09 13.00 -10.61
N ALA A 160 -7.82 12.60 -10.62
CA ALA A 160 -6.96 12.64 -11.81
C ALA A 160 -7.47 11.71 -12.94
N LEU A 161 -8.11 10.61 -12.57
CA LEU A 161 -8.75 9.68 -13.52
C LEU A 161 -10.15 10.16 -13.99
N GLY A 162 -10.60 11.34 -13.54
CA GLY A 162 -11.89 11.93 -13.94
C GLY A 162 -13.08 11.53 -13.08
N TYR A 163 -12.87 10.78 -11.99
CA TYR A 163 -13.93 10.44 -11.03
C TYR A 163 -14.20 11.60 -10.06
N LYS A 164 -15.40 11.59 -9.47
CA LYS A 164 -15.84 12.59 -8.49
C LYS A 164 -16.21 11.92 -7.16
N PRO A 165 -15.24 11.29 -6.46
CA PRO A 165 -15.54 10.54 -5.25
C PRO A 165 -15.99 11.46 -4.11
N LEU A 166 -17.01 11.04 -3.36
CA LEU A 166 -17.43 11.73 -2.11
C LEU A 166 -16.47 11.52 -0.95
N GLY A 167 -15.59 10.53 -1.06
CA GLY A 167 -14.67 10.10 -0.04
C GLY A 167 -14.17 8.69 -0.33
N LEU A 168 -13.45 8.16 0.64
CA LEU A 168 -12.95 6.80 0.67
C LEU A 168 -13.87 5.96 1.56
N LEU A 169 -14.35 4.84 1.02
CA LEU A 169 -15.00 3.77 1.76
C LEU A 169 -13.98 2.68 2.04
N VAL A 170 -13.46 2.69 3.27
CA VAL A 170 -12.52 1.67 3.75
C VAL A 170 -13.32 0.50 4.31
N ARG A 171 -13.13 -0.69 3.73
CA ARG A 171 -13.70 -1.95 4.19
C ARG A 171 -12.59 -2.80 4.79
N THR A 172 -12.52 -2.81 6.11
CA THR A 172 -11.51 -3.57 6.85
C THR A 172 -12.09 -4.90 7.33
N VAL A 173 -11.54 -6.01 6.82
CA VAL A 173 -11.90 -7.36 7.25
C VAL A 173 -10.99 -7.78 8.41
N VAL A 174 -11.59 -8.15 9.52
CA VAL A 174 -10.90 -8.52 10.76
C VAL A 174 -10.76 -10.04 10.82
N GLU A 175 -9.54 -10.50 11.08
CA GLU A 175 -9.25 -11.92 11.34
C GLU A 175 -9.73 -12.32 12.74
N SER A 176 -11.05 -12.38 12.93
CA SER A 176 -11.74 -12.90 14.10
C SER A 176 -12.51 -14.19 13.75
N SER A 177 -13.14 -14.83 14.73
CA SER A 177 -13.99 -16.00 14.54
C SER A 177 -15.36 -15.76 15.17
N PRO A 178 -16.42 -15.47 14.37
CA PRO A 178 -16.39 -15.26 12.92
C PRO A 178 -15.63 -13.97 12.53
N PRO A 179 -15.15 -13.84 11.27
CA PRO A 179 -14.62 -12.58 10.77
C PRO A 179 -15.66 -11.46 10.89
N VAL A 180 -15.18 -10.22 11.00
CA VAL A 180 -16.03 -9.03 11.04
C VAL A 180 -15.56 -8.06 9.96
N ILE A 181 -16.49 -7.34 9.34
CA ILE A 181 -16.18 -6.28 8.36
C ILE A 181 -16.53 -4.94 8.98
N TRP A 182 -15.55 -4.06 9.05
CA TRP A 182 -15.74 -2.67 9.45
C TRP A 182 -15.75 -1.77 8.22
N GLU A 183 -16.77 -0.92 8.14
CA GLU A 183 -16.89 0.09 7.10
C GLU A 183 -16.58 1.46 7.70
N LEU A 184 -15.64 2.17 7.10
CA LEU A 184 -15.25 3.51 7.53
C LEU A 184 -15.32 4.45 6.34
N VAL A 185 -15.95 5.59 6.56
CA VAL A 185 -15.97 6.68 5.58
C VAL A 185 -14.90 7.70 5.98
N VAL A 186 -13.99 7.96 5.05
CA VAL A 186 -12.95 8.97 5.19
C VAL A 186 -13.20 10.04 4.14
N LYS A 187 -13.35 11.28 4.59
CA LYS A 187 -13.52 12.43 3.70
C LYS A 187 -12.32 13.36 3.85
N ARG A 188 -12.03 14.07 2.77
CA ARG A 188 -11.04 15.14 2.74
C ARG A 188 -11.65 16.37 2.09
N THR A 189 -11.33 17.53 2.62
CA THR A 189 -11.66 18.80 1.97
C THR A 189 -10.66 19.08 0.86
N GLU A 190 -11.00 19.94 -0.10
CA GLU A 190 -10.07 20.32 -1.16
C GLU A 190 -8.79 20.94 -0.59
N TYR A 191 -8.91 21.74 0.48
CA TYR A 191 -7.75 22.29 1.19
C TYR A 191 -6.80 21.20 1.70
N GLN A 192 -7.32 20.09 2.24
CA GLN A 192 -6.48 18.97 2.69
C GLN A 192 -5.77 18.28 1.52
N LEU A 193 -6.43 18.18 0.36
CA LEU A 193 -5.82 17.61 -0.85
C LEU A 193 -4.73 18.53 -1.41
N GLU A 194 -4.95 19.84 -1.42
CA GLU A 194 -3.93 20.83 -1.82
C GLU A 194 -2.70 20.81 -0.91
N LEU A 195 -2.91 20.75 0.42
CA LEU A 195 -1.79 20.58 1.36
C LEU A 195 -1.03 19.27 1.11
N MET A 196 -1.72 18.21 0.70
CA MET A 196 -1.06 16.95 0.35
C MET A 196 -0.21 17.10 -0.93
N ARG A 197 -0.71 17.78 -1.96
CA ARG A 197 0.05 18.06 -3.19
C ARG A 197 1.34 18.80 -2.90
N LEU A 198 1.28 19.82 -2.03
CA LEU A 198 2.47 20.53 -1.54
C LEU A 198 3.43 19.60 -0.77
N ALA A 199 2.90 18.79 0.16
CA ALA A 199 3.71 17.86 0.94
C ALA A 199 4.41 16.81 0.06
N ILE A 200 3.77 16.35 -1.01
CA ILE A 200 4.37 15.42 -1.99
C ILE A 200 5.52 16.11 -2.72
N HIS A 201 5.32 17.34 -3.21
CA HIS A 201 6.38 18.12 -3.85
C HIS A 201 7.59 18.25 -2.91
N GLN A 202 7.38 18.72 -1.68
CA GLN A 202 8.44 18.86 -0.67
C GLN A 202 9.14 17.53 -0.37
N THR A 203 8.39 16.43 -0.29
CA THR A 203 8.97 15.10 -0.05
C THR A 203 9.85 14.66 -1.21
N CYS A 204 9.47 14.94 -2.46
CA CYS A 204 10.30 14.66 -3.63
C CYS A 204 11.61 15.47 -3.59
N GLU A 205 11.53 16.78 -3.32
CA GLU A 205 12.70 17.64 -3.19
C GLU A 205 13.64 17.17 -2.07
N MET A 206 13.09 16.73 -0.92
CA MET A 206 13.88 16.15 0.17
C MET A 206 14.56 14.85 -0.26
N ILE A 207 13.88 13.96 -0.97
CA ILE A 207 14.47 12.72 -1.48
C ILE A 207 15.61 13.03 -2.46
N GLU A 208 15.42 13.99 -3.36
CA GLU A 208 16.47 14.40 -4.30
C GLU A 208 17.66 15.05 -3.59
N PHE A 209 17.40 15.87 -2.57
CA PHE A 209 18.45 16.42 -1.70
C PHE A 209 19.26 15.30 -1.04
N MET A 210 18.60 14.30 -0.45
CA MET A 210 19.28 13.18 0.19
C MET A 210 20.15 12.40 -0.80
N ARG A 211 19.66 12.17 -2.02
CA ARG A 211 20.42 11.53 -3.10
C ARG A 211 21.65 12.33 -3.52
N ARG A 212 21.51 13.65 -3.68
CA ARG A 212 22.62 14.55 -4.08
C ARG A 212 23.68 14.68 -2.98
N THR A 213 23.26 14.75 -1.72
CA THR A 213 24.16 15.00 -0.58
C THR A 213 24.86 13.74 -0.08
N PHE A 214 24.16 12.61 0.02
CA PHE A 214 24.70 11.38 0.61
C PHE A 214 24.94 10.26 -0.41
N GLY A 215 24.46 10.40 -1.65
CA GLY A 215 24.46 9.32 -2.63
C GLY A 215 23.47 8.20 -2.25
N ILE A 216 23.61 7.04 -2.89
CA ILE A 216 22.80 5.84 -2.57
C ILE A 216 23.60 4.73 -1.92
N ASP A 217 24.93 4.74 -2.05
CA ASP A 217 25.83 3.71 -1.52
C ASP A 217 26.06 3.83 -0.01
N GLN A 218 25.87 5.03 0.53
CA GLN A 218 26.05 5.35 1.95
C GLN A 218 24.70 5.37 2.68
N PRO A 219 24.67 4.99 3.98
CA PRO A 219 23.48 5.12 4.80
C PRO A 219 22.98 6.56 4.86
N TRP A 220 21.67 6.73 4.76
CA TRP A 220 21.04 8.04 4.93
C TRP A 220 20.87 8.37 6.41
N PRO A 221 21.02 9.65 6.82
CA PRO A 221 20.74 10.09 8.18
C PRO A 221 19.37 9.61 8.68
N HIS A 222 19.37 8.92 9.82
CA HIS A 222 18.15 8.49 10.50
C HIS A 222 18.44 8.33 12.00
N SER A 223 17.41 8.48 12.83
CA SER A 223 17.55 8.22 14.26
C SER A 223 17.63 6.72 14.51
N GLU A 224 18.60 6.28 15.32
CA GLU A 224 18.61 4.91 15.85
C GLU A 224 17.35 4.61 16.66
N ASN A 225 16.72 5.65 17.21
CA ASN A 225 15.45 5.61 17.93
C ASN A 225 14.22 5.82 17.03
N SER A 226 14.36 5.75 15.71
CA SER A 226 13.20 5.71 14.79
C SER A 226 12.88 4.26 14.41
N TRP A 227 11.60 3.92 14.24
CA TRP A 227 11.24 2.62 13.65
C TRP A 227 11.69 2.60 12.19
N PRO A 228 12.36 1.54 11.70
CA PRO A 228 12.47 0.25 12.34
C PRO A 228 13.75 0.03 13.17
N CYS A 229 14.65 1.02 13.26
CA CYS A 229 15.92 0.93 13.99
C CYS A 229 15.80 0.79 15.52
N MET A 230 14.69 1.22 16.14
CA MET A 230 14.43 1.06 17.59
C MET A 230 14.49 -0.38 18.09
N ASN A 231 14.26 -1.36 17.20
CA ASN A 231 14.38 -2.77 17.54
C ASN A 231 14.95 -3.51 16.33
N LYS A 232 16.29 -3.48 16.19
CA LYS A 232 16.99 -4.12 15.07
C LYS A 232 16.62 -5.61 14.91
N GLU A 233 16.33 -6.33 15.99
CA GLU A 233 15.94 -7.74 15.93
C GLU A 233 14.56 -7.95 15.29
N LYS A 234 13.63 -7.01 15.48
CA LYS A 234 12.28 -7.06 14.90
C LYS A 234 12.16 -6.29 13.58
N CYS A 235 13.20 -5.55 13.20
CA CYS A 235 13.30 -4.80 11.97
C CYS A 235 13.63 -5.75 10.81
N GLU A 236 12.80 -5.73 9.77
CA GLU A 236 13.05 -6.51 8.56
C GLU A 236 14.34 -6.10 7.82
N TYR A 237 14.83 -4.88 8.06
CA TYR A 237 16.10 -4.33 7.54
C TYR A 237 17.22 -4.29 8.59
N GLY A 238 17.01 -4.80 9.80
CA GLY A 238 17.89 -4.52 10.95
C GLY A 238 19.33 -5.00 10.75
N LYS A 239 19.51 -6.05 9.95
CA LYS A 239 20.83 -6.61 9.60
C LYS A 239 21.63 -5.75 8.62
N ILE A 240 20.96 -4.97 7.78
CA ILE A 240 21.61 -4.20 6.70
C ILE A 240 21.50 -2.67 6.89
N CYS A 241 20.75 -2.24 7.90
CA CYS A 241 20.58 -0.84 8.25
C CYS A 241 21.91 -0.23 8.73
N GLY A 242 22.32 0.90 8.13
CA GLY A 242 23.58 1.55 8.49
C GLY A 242 24.83 0.93 7.85
N ILE A 243 24.66 -0.08 6.98
CA ILE A 243 25.75 -0.68 6.22
C ILE A 243 25.92 0.05 4.89
N SER A 244 27.17 0.33 4.53
CA SER A 244 27.53 0.81 3.19
C SER A 244 27.46 -0.34 2.20
N ARG A 245 26.85 -0.11 1.03
CA ARG A 245 26.71 -1.13 -0.04
C ARG A 245 26.11 -2.48 0.44
N PRO A 246 24.95 -2.48 1.12
CA PRO A 246 24.35 -3.71 1.64
C PRO A 246 23.91 -4.70 0.54
N GLU A 247 23.80 -4.25 -0.71
CA GLU A 247 23.52 -5.10 -1.87
C GLU A 247 24.63 -6.11 -2.18
N GLN A 248 25.82 -5.97 -1.57
CA GLN A 248 26.90 -6.95 -1.71
C GLN A 248 26.70 -8.21 -0.85
N ASP A 249 25.87 -8.12 0.20
CA ASP A 249 25.43 -9.26 1.01
C ASP A 249 23.90 -9.26 1.12
N THR A 250 23.25 -9.87 0.13
CA THR A 250 21.79 -9.96 0.07
C THR A 250 21.23 -11.11 0.92
N SER A 251 21.98 -11.65 1.88
CA SER A 251 21.52 -12.78 2.69
C SER A 251 20.20 -12.46 3.41
N GLY A 252 19.12 -13.12 2.97
CA GLY A 252 17.75 -12.90 3.48
C GLY A 252 16.96 -11.80 2.77
N PHE A 253 17.51 -11.19 1.72
CA PHE A 253 16.87 -10.19 0.87
C PHE A 253 16.79 -10.67 -0.57
N LYS A 254 15.83 -10.12 -1.32
CA LYS A 254 15.70 -10.28 -2.76
C LYS A 254 15.53 -8.91 -3.43
N GLN A 255 15.70 -8.90 -4.75
CA GLN A 255 15.39 -7.71 -5.53
C GLN A 255 13.89 -7.43 -5.50
N ARG A 256 13.55 -6.17 -5.25
CA ARG A 256 12.18 -5.68 -5.23
C ARG A 256 11.67 -5.59 -6.67
N GLU A 257 10.51 -6.19 -6.91
CA GLU A 257 9.77 -5.99 -8.14
C GLU A 257 8.88 -4.75 -8.03
N GLU A 258 8.89 -3.91 -9.06
CA GLU A 258 8.06 -2.72 -9.08
C GLU A 258 6.59 -3.08 -9.37
N HIS A 259 5.74 -2.77 -8.40
CA HIS A 259 4.31 -3.06 -8.46
C HIS A 259 3.52 -2.16 -9.43
N LEU A 260 3.98 -0.92 -9.68
CA LEU A 260 3.32 0.01 -10.60
C LEU A 260 4.03 0.03 -11.95
N ALA A 261 3.30 -0.21 -13.04
CA ALA A 261 3.88 -0.16 -14.38
C ALA A 261 4.50 1.20 -14.67
N ILE A 262 3.86 2.29 -14.21
CA ILE A 262 4.30 3.68 -14.37
C ILE A 262 5.66 3.99 -13.70
N LEU A 263 6.10 3.14 -12.76
CA LEU A 263 7.36 3.32 -12.04
C LEU A 263 8.47 2.39 -12.52
N ARG A 264 8.17 1.48 -13.45
CA ARG A 264 9.19 0.61 -14.05
C ARG A 264 10.09 1.43 -14.98
N PRO A 265 11.40 1.13 -15.05
CA PRO A 265 12.26 1.68 -16.09
C PRO A 265 11.65 1.36 -17.46
N ALA A 266 11.71 2.30 -18.40
CA ALA A 266 11.34 2.01 -19.78
C ALA A 266 12.22 0.85 -20.29
N PRO A 267 11.67 -0.12 -21.02
CA PRO A 267 12.49 -1.14 -21.67
C PRO A 267 13.49 -0.43 -22.60
N HIS A 268 14.77 -0.68 -22.39
CA HIS A 268 15.87 -0.21 -23.24
C HIS A 268 15.91 -1.01 -24.55
#